data_AF-A0A0F9UHK6-F1
#
_entry.id   AF-A0A0F9UHK6-F1
#
_cell.length_a   1.000
_cell.length_b   1.000
_cell.length_c   1.000
_cell.angle_alpha   90.00
_cell.angle_beta   90.00
_cell.angle_gamma   90.00
#
_symmetry.space_group_name_H-M   'P 1'
#
loop_
_entity.id
_entity.type
_entity.pdbx_description
1 polymer ?
#
loop_
_entity_poly.entity_id
_entity_poly.type
_entity_poly.pdbx_seq_one_letter_code
_entity_poly.pdbx_strand_id
1 'polypeptide(L)'
;MPVTQIFGGFGVESQSTLIGGISQYDLGSGTNVANEVTSGQVYPEFLSITAQKPVTSFTTLQIARALGVCGLTGLAITGTGLKYYLQKHEEGATRDSTSVHRKLTINKGIIVPRTLTCDHQGDAELSYDVVVTYDGSNDPVVINDSVAVPSGLADDERFTLGPATIGAISMPQIRQLQIDFGVNAVSEGADSDIWDRYVSIRDIKPMLTLRGIDPTWFAAASIPLIGKAATHANTSIYLRKREEGATLLADATAQHVKFTADGMATIETIARVGGGEPSETVLTMPLDYDGTNDPLVIDTASAVT
;
A
#
# COMPACT_ATOMS: atom_id res chain seq x y z
N MET A 1 -37.46 -1.32 -6.46
CA MET A 1 -37.32 -2.22 -5.30
C MET A 1 -36.67 -1.40 -4.18
N PRO A 2 -37.19 -1.40 -2.95
CA PRO A 2 -36.56 -0.65 -1.85
C PRO A 2 -35.19 -1.25 -1.52
N VAL A 3 -34.22 -0.38 -1.19
CA VAL A 3 -32.89 -0.82 -0.74
C VAL A 3 -33.07 -1.56 0.57
N THR A 4 -32.77 -2.85 0.58
CA THR A 4 -33.07 -3.72 1.74
C THR A 4 -31.92 -3.77 2.74
N GLN A 5 -30.68 -3.54 2.30
CA GLN A 5 -29.48 -3.60 3.13
C GLN A 5 -28.37 -2.69 2.57
N ILE A 6 -27.63 -2.04 3.46
CA ILE A 6 -26.45 -1.22 3.15
C ILE A 6 -25.27 -1.76 3.97
N PHE A 7 -24.09 -1.84 3.36
CA PHE A 7 -22.86 -2.30 4.02
C PHE A 7 -21.76 -1.24 3.86
N GLY A 8 -20.91 -1.11 4.88
CA GLY A 8 -19.69 -0.30 4.88
C GLY A 8 -18.44 -1.15 5.13
N GLY A 9 -17.29 -0.70 4.63
CA GLY A 9 -16.00 -1.35 4.92
C GLY A 9 -15.64 -1.22 6.40
N PHE A 10 -15.20 -2.32 7.01
CA PHE A 10 -14.79 -2.34 8.42
C PHE A 10 -13.27 -2.47 8.57
N GLY A 11 -12.68 -3.53 8.01
CA GLY A 11 -11.26 -3.82 8.18
C GLY A 11 -10.80 -4.99 7.32
N VAL A 12 -9.48 -5.18 7.27
CA VAL A 12 -8.81 -6.25 6.51
C VAL A 12 -8.05 -7.13 7.49
N GLU A 13 -8.15 -8.46 7.38
CA GLU A 13 -7.39 -9.39 8.22
C GLU A 13 -6.46 -10.24 7.36
N SER A 14 -5.17 -10.20 7.68
CA SER A 14 -4.12 -11.01 7.06
C SER A 14 -3.37 -11.79 8.12
N GLN A 15 -3.17 -13.10 7.91
CA GLN A 15 -2.48 -14.00 8.86
C GLN A 15 -2.97 -13.87 10.33
N SER A 16 -4.29 -13.76 10.52
CA SER A 16 -4.92 -13.55 11.84
C SER A 16 -4.63 -12.20 12.51
N THR A 17 -3.96 -11.28 11.81
CA THR A 17 -3.78 -9.90 12.26
C THR A 17 -4.75 -8.98 11.52
N LEU A 18 -5.58 -8.29 12.29
CA LEU A 18 -6.51 -7.30 11.78
C LEU A 18 -5.78 -5.98 11.52
N ILE A 19 -5.90 -5.42 10.32
CA ILE A 19 -5.40 -4.12 9.88
C ILE A 19 -6.58 -3.16 9.86
N GLY A 20 -6.47 -2.10 10.66
CA GLY A 20 -7.45 -1.02 10.77
C GLY A 20 -7.11 0.20 9.91
N GLY A 21 -7.76 1.32 10.20
CA GLY A 21 -7.54 2.58 9.50
C GLY A 21 -7.74 2.50 7.98
N ILE A 22 -8.64 1.61 7.53
CA ILE A 22 -8.89 1.39 6.09
C ILE A 22 -9.67 2.58 5.54
N SER A 23 -9.05 3.36 4.66
CA SER A 23 -9.69 4.51 4.01
C SER A 23 -10.43 4.11 2.73
N GLN A 24 -9.90 3.12 2.01
CA GLN A 24 -10.48 2.62 0.78
C GLN A 24 -10.28 1.10 0.66
N TYR A 25 -11.29 0.44 0.11
CA TYR A 25 -11.28 -0.97 -0.28
C TYR A 25 -11.98 -1.10 -1.63
N ASP A 26 -11.34 -1.77 -2.58
CA ASP A 26 -11.92 -2.07 -3.89
C ASP A 26 -11.68 -3.54 -4.22
N LEU A 27 -12.73 -4.25 -4.65
CA LEU A 27 -12.67 -5.63 -5.13
C LEU A 27 -13.43 -5.72 -6.46
N GLY A 28 -12.68 -5.87 -7.53
CA GLY A 28 -13.21 -6.13 -8.86
C GLY A 28 -13.31 -7.63 -9.15
N SER A 29 -14.37 -8.07 -9.81
CA SER A 29 -14.54 -9.47 -10.23
C SER A 29 -13.63 -9.86 -11.40
N GLY A 30 -13.11 -8.88 -12.16
CA GLY A 30 -12.19 -9.08 -13.27
C GLY A 30 -12.66 -10.10 -14.32
N THR A 31 -13.97 -10.17 -14.54
CA THR A 31 -14.59 -11.16 -15.44
C THR A 31 -14.49 -10.70 -16.90
N ASN A 32 -13.94 -11.56 -17.75
CA ASN A 32 -13.93 -11.38 -19.19
C ASN A 32 -14.96 -12.32 -19.84
N VAL A 33 -15.86 -11.74 -20.64
CA VAL A 33 -16.93 -12.46 -21.33
C VAL A 33 -16.70 -12.37 -22.83
N ALA A 34 -16.50 -13.51 -23.46
CA ALA A 34 -16.54 -13.61 -24.91
C ALA A 34 -17.98 -13.71 -25.38
N ASN A 35 -18.27 -12.97 -26.44
CA ASN A 35 -19.59 -12.92 -27.04
C ASN A 35 -19.42 -12.94 -28.55
N GLU A 36 -19.80 -14.04 -29.20
CA GLU A 36 -19.57 -14.24 -30.64
C GLU A 36 -20.88 -14.38 -31.40
N VAL A 37 -20.99 -13.60 -32.48
CA VAL A 37 -22.07 -13.71 -33.45
C VAL A 37 -21.59 -14.59 -34.60
N THR A 38 -22.15 -15.79 -34.73
CA THR A 38 -21.78 -16.73 -35.79
C THR A 38 -22.94 -16.93 -36.77
N SER A 39 -22.63 -17.47 -37.96
CA SER A 39 -23.63 -17.90 -38.96
C SER A 39 -24.61 -16.83 -39.46
N GLY A 40 -24.20 -15.56 -39.52
CA GLY A 40 -25.03 -14.47 -40.05
C GLY A 40 -26.23 -14.09 -39.17
N GLN A 41 -26.25 -14.57 -37.93
CA GLN A 41 -27.24 -14.16 -36.94
C GLN A 41 -27.09 -12.67 -36.60
N VAL A 42 -28.19 -12.03 -36.22
CA VAL A 42 -28.18 -10.63 -35.78
C VAL A 42 -27.76 -10.50 -34.31
N TYR A 43 -27.98 -11.56 -33.53
CA TYR A 43 -27.66 -11.63 -32.11
C TYR A 43 -26.70 -12.77 -31.85
N PRO A 44 -25.84 -12.65 -30.84
CA PRO A 44 -24.95 -13.73 -30.47
C PRO A 44 -25.70 -14.87 -29.80
N GLU A 45 -25.40 -16.09 -30.25
CA GLU A 45 -26.01 -17.31 -29.73
C GLU A 45 -25.12 -18.01 -28.68
N PHE A 46 -23.86 -17.60 -28.54
CA PHE A 46 -22.91 -18.17 -27.59
C PHE A 46 -22.23 -17.07 -26.77
N LEU A 47 -22.38 -17.19 -25.45
CA LEU A 47 -21.64 -16.39 -24.47
C LEU A 47 -20.87 -17.34 -23.55
N SER A 48 -19.60 -17.03 -23.32
CA SER A 48 -18.77 -17.76 -22.36
C SER A 48 -17.88 -16.81 -21.56
N ILE A 49 -17.59 -17.21 -20.33
CA ILE A 49 -16.59 -16.52 -19.51
C ILE A 49 -15.24 -17.12 -19.89
N THR A 50 -14.34 -16.30 -20.42
CA THR A 50 -13.04 -16.75 -20.91
C THR A 50 -11.94 -16.63 -19.87
N ALA A 51 -12.10 -15.72 -18.91
CA ALA A 51 -11.17 -15.55 -17.79
C ALA A 51 -11.86 -14.80 -16.66
N GLN A 52 -11.43 -15.08 -15.43
CA GLN A 52 -11.73 -14.24 -14.28
C GLN A 52 -10.43 -13.96 -13.54
N LYS A 53 -10.12 -12.68 -13.36
CA LYS A 53 -8.93 -12.25 -12.63
C LYS A 53 -9.34 -11.24 -11.57
N PRO A 54 -9.87 -11.68 -10.42
CA PRO A 54 -10.22 -10.78 -9.34
C PRO A 54 -8.97 -10.00 -8.90
N VAL A 55 -9.13 -8.68 -8.83
CA VAL A 55 -8.09 -7.78 -8.30
C VAL A 55 -8.72 -7.05 -7.13
N THR A 56 -7.97 -6.97 -6.03
CA THR A 56 -8.39 -6.17 -4.88
C THR A 56 -7.26 -5.26 -4.45
N SER A 57 -7.62 -4.10 -3.94
CA SER A 57 -6.70 -3.13 -3.36
C SER A 57 -7.28 -2.56 -2.09
N PHE A 58 -6.42 -2.13 -1.18
CA PHE A 58 -6.83 -1.40 0.00
C PHE A 58 -5.78 -0.37 0.40
N THR A 59 -6.25 0.72 1.02
CA THR A 59 -5.39 1.77 1.58
C THR A 59 -5.60 1.84 3.08
N THR A 60 -4.50 1.97 3.83
CA THR A 60 -4.50 2.03 5.30
C THR A 60 -3.65 3.18 5.82
N LEU A 61 -4.10 3.74 6.95
CA LEU A 61 -3.37 4.72 7.75
C LEU A 61 -2.51 4.05 8.84
N GLN A 62 -2.66 2.74 9.04
CA GLN A 62 -1.91 1.94 10.00
C GLN A 62 -0.61 1.39 9.43
N ILE A 63 0.36 2.29 9.27
CA ILE A 63 1.61 2.02 8.55
C ILE A 63 2.46 0.96 9.24
N ALA A 64 2.70 1.09 10.55
CA ALA A 64 3.60 0.19 11.27
C ALA A 64 3.00 -1.22 11.36
N ARG A 65 1.70 -1.32 11.64
CA ARG A 65 1.02 -2.62 11.71
C ARG A 65 0.94 -3.29 10.35
N ALA A 66 0.59 -2.56 9.29
CA ALA A 66 0.47 -3.12 7.95
C ALA A 66 1.83 -3.58 7.40
N LEU A 67 2.89 -2.77 7.55
CA LEU A 67 4.24 -3.14 7.09
C LEU A 67 4.84 -4.27 7.94
N GLY A 68 4.53 -4.35 9.23
CA GLY A 68 4.93 -5.46 10.09
C GLY A 68 4.31 -6.81 9.69
N VAL A 69 3.09 -6.80 9.12
CA VAL A 69 2.41 -8.02 8.66
C VAL A 69 2.76 -8.36 7.22
N CYS A 70 2.66 -7.38 6.30
CA CYS A 70 2.79 -7.60 4.86
C CYS A 70 4.23 -7.54 4.35
N GLY A 71 5.16 -6.97 5.12
CA GLY A 71 6.54 -6.75 4.69
C GLY A 71 6.67 -5.75 3.53
N LEU A 72 7.92 -5.54 3.09
CA LEU A 72 8.26 -4.61 2.00
C LEU A 72 8.24 -5.27 0.62
N THR A 73 8.52 -6.57 0.56
CA THR A 73 8.55 -7.37 -0.67
C THR A 73 7.20 -8.00 -1.02
N GLY A 74 6.20 -7.82 -0.14
CA GLY A 74 4.91 -8.48 -0.21
C GLY A 74 4.85 -9.81 0.54
N LEU A 75 3.61 -10.27 0.75
CA LEU A 75 3.27 -11.43 1.57
C LEU A 75 2.43 -12.41 0.77
N ALA A 76 2.86 -13.67 0.73
CA ALA A 76 2.06 -14.74 0.16
C ALA A 76 0.83 -15.01 1.04
N ILE A 77 -0.34 -15.09 0.40
CA ILE A 77 -1.59 -15.49 1.05
C ILE A 77 -1.67 -17.02 0.97
N THR A 78 -1.55 -17.68 2.12
CA THR A 78 -1.64 -19.14 2.22
C THR A 78 -2.55 -19.57 3.37
N GLY A 79 -3.41 -20.56 3.15
CA GLY A 79 -4.13 -21.31 4.18
C GLY A 79 -5.27 -20.57 4.89
N THR A 80 -4.96 -19.47 5.59
CA THR A 80 -5.95 -18.69 6.38
C THR A 80 -6.66 -17.61 5.57
N GLY A 81 -6.12 -17.27 4.41
CA GLY A 81 -6.67 -16.31 3.46
C GLY A 81 -6.60 -14.86 3.93
N LEU A 82 -6.73 -13.93 2.99
CA LEU A 82 -6.94 -12.51 3.27
C LEU A 82 -8.45 -12.27 3.39
N LYS A 83 -8.90 -11.67 4.49
CA LYS A 83 -10.34 -11.49 4.75
C LYS A 83 -10.68 -10.01 4.76
N TYR A 84 -11.74 -9.66 4.06
CA TYR A 84 -12.37 -8.35 4.10
C TYR A 84 -13.69 -8.43 4.83
N TYR A 85 -13.92 -7.49 5.75
CA TYR A 85 -15.16 -7.42 6.52
C TYR A 85 -16.00 -6.23 6.08
N LEU A 86 -17.26 -6.51 5.73
CA LEU A 86 -18.27 -5.54 5.37
C LEU A 86 -19.34 -5.52 6.46
N GLN A 87 -19.39 -4.43 7.22
CA GLN A 87 -20.33 -4.25 8.32
C GLN A 87 -21.66 -3.72 7.79
N LYS A 88 -22.76 -4.33 8.23
CA LYS A 88 -24.12 -3.93 7.84
C LYS A 88 -24.55 -2.69 8.63
N HIS A 89 -25.25 -1.78 7.96
CA HIS A 89 -25.93 -0.64 8.58
C HIS A 89 -27.40 -1.00 8.84
N GLU A 90 -27.92 -0.58 9.99
CA GLU A 90 -29.34 -0.71 10.30
C GLU A 90 -30.14 0.46 9.70
N GLU A 91 -31.36 0.18 9.26
CA GLU A 91 -32.24 1.22 8.73
C GLU A 91 -32.64 2.19 9.85
N GLY A 92 -32.35 3.49 9.65
CA GLY A 92 -32.65 4.53 10.64
C GLY A 92 -31.74 4.51 11.88
N ALA A 93 -30.70 3.67 11.89
CA ALA A 93 -29.73 3.57 12.98
C ALA A 93 -28.29 3.57 12.44
N THR A 94 -27.34 3.22 13.31
CA THR A 94 -25.91 3.23 12.97
C THR A 94 -25.48 1.87 12.41
N ARG A 95 -24.50 1.22 13.02
CA ARG A 95 -24.00 -0.09 12.60
C ARG A 95 -24.78 -1.20 13.30
N ASP A 96 -25.16 -2.21 12.55
CA ASP A 96 -25.76 -3.43 13.10
C ASP A 96 -24.74 -4.10 14.04
N SER A 97 -25.21 -4.56 15.20
CA SER A 97 -24.37 -5.17 16.24
C SER A 97 -24.48 -6.70 16.27
N THR A 98 -25.31 -7.27 15.40
CA THR A 98 -25.56 -8.71 15.31
C THR A 98 -24.62 -9.39 14.29
N SER A 99 -24.59 -10.73 14.27
CA SER A 99 -23.75 -11.51 13.33
C SER A 99 -24.37 -11.60 11.94
N VAL A 100 -24.69 -10.47 11.33
CA VAL A 100 -25.34 -10.37 10.00
C VAL A 100 -24.46 -9.63 8.98
N HIS A 101 -23.15 -9.62 9.23
CA HIS A 101 -22.18 -8.97 8.37
C HIS A 101 -21.71 -9.90 7.25
N ARG A 102 -21.03 -9.32 6.27
CA ARG A 102 -20.48 -10.07 5.13
C ARG A 102 -18.96 -10.11 5.23
N LYS A 103 -18.39 -11.28 4.96
CA LYS A 103 -16.95 -11.48 4.84
C LYS A 103 -16.59 -12.02 3.47
N LEU A 104 -15.55 -11.46 2.87
CA LEU A 104 -14.97 -11.89 1.61
C LEU A 104 -13.59 -12.46 1.92
N THR A 105 -13.35 -13.72 1.57
CA THR A 105 -12.08 -14.41 1.86
C THR A 105 -11.37 -14.76 0.56
N ILE A 106 -10.13 -14.31 0.44
CA ILE A 106 -9.22 -14.66 -0.66
C ILE A 106 -8.34 -15.79 -0.18
N ASN A 107 -8.48 -16.97 -0.79
CA ASN A 107 -7.82 -18.18 -0.31
C ASN A 107 -6.32 -18.22 -0.63
N LYS A 108 -5.94 -17.69 -1.80
CA LYS A 108 -4.56 -17.74 -2.29
C LYS A 108 -4.24 -16.54 -3.18
N GLY A 109 -3.00 -16.07 -3.10
CA GLY A 109 -2.54 -14.91 -3.83
C GLY A 109 -1.29 -14.30 -3.20
N ILE A 110 -1.01 -13.05 -3.53
CA ILE A 110 0.05 -12.26 -2.92
C ILE A 110 -0.45 -10.84 -2.66
N ILE A 111 -0.11 -10.30 -1.49
CA ILE A 111 -0.33 -8.90 -1.14
C ILE A 111 0.98 -8.17 -1.39
N VAL A 112 0.97 -7.08 -2.14
CA VAL A 112 2.17 -6.29 -2.44
C VAL A 112 1.94 -4.81 -2.08
N PRO A 113 2.88 -4.17 -1.37
CA PRO A 113 2.79 -2.73 -1.15
C PRO A 113 3.04 -1.99 -2.47
N ARG A 114 2.30 -0.90 -2.68
CA ARG A 114 2.41 -0.06 -3.88
C ARG A 114 3.11 1.24 -3.59
N THR A 115 2.44 2.11 -2.83
CA THR A 115 2.96 3.43 -2.56
C THR A 115 2.63 3.84 -1.14
N LEU A 116 3.65 4.37 -0.45
CA LEU A 116 3.51 5.12 0.79
C LEU A 116 3.65 6.60 0.48
N THR A 117 2.68 7.41 0.92
CA THR A 117 2.71 8.86 0.73
C THR A 117 2.48 9.56 2.06
N CYS A 118 3.19 10.67 2.28
CA CYS A 118 2.96 11.52 3.43
C CYS A 118 3.22 12.99 3.06
N ASP A 119 2.17 13.80 3.15
CA ASP A 119 2.24 15.24 2.91
C ASP A 119 2.51 16.01 4.21
N HIS A 120 3.00 17.24 4.08
CA HIS A 120 3.24 18.13 5.19
C HIS A 120 1.97 18.38 5.98
N GLN A 121 2.01 18.05 7.28
CA GLN A 121 0.87 18.06 8.21
C GLN A 121 -0.27 17.09 7.86
N GLY A 122 -0.13 16.32 6.79
CA GLY A 122 -1.00 15.20 6.47
C GLY A 122 -0.69 13.97 7.31
N ASP A 123 -1.52 12.95 7.12
CA ASP A 123 -1.27 11.62 7.63
C ASP A 123 -0.64 10.76 6.54
N ALA A 124 0.24 9.85 6.95
CA ALA A 124 0.84 8.89 6.04
C ALA A 124 -0.19 7.84 5.64
N GLU A 125 -0.27 7.56 4.35
CA GLU A 125 -1.15 6.53 3.78
C GLU A 125 -0.31 5.50 3.05
N LEU A 126 -0.69 4.23 3.16
CA LEU A 126 -0.06 3.12 2.46
C LEU A 126 -1.09 2.34 1.67
N SER A 127 -0.82 2.17 0.39
CA SER A 127 -1.63 1.40 -0.55
C SER A 127 -1.05 0.01 -0.79
N TYR A 128 -1.94 -0.97 -0.85
CA TYR A 128 -1.64 -2.36 -1.18
C TYR A 128 -2.50 -2.83 -2.35
N ASP A 129 -1.86 -3.60 -3.21
CA ASP A 129 -2.55 -4.40 -4.21
C ASP A 129 -2.48 -5.88 -3.82
N VAL A 130 -3.48 -6.63 -4.24
CA VAL A 130 -3.54 -8.06 -4.03
C VAL A 130 -3.84 -8.73 -5.36
N VAL A 131 -2.94 -9.64 -5.72
CA VAL A 131 -3.10 -10.50 -6.89
C VAL A 131 -3.64 -11.84 -6.42
N VAL A 132 -4.85 -12.15 -6.84
CA VAL A 132 -5.57 -13.36 -6.44
C VAL A 132 -5.22 -14.52 -7.39
N THR A 133 -5.04 -15.72 -6.83
CA THR A 133 -4.80 -16.94 -7.61
C THR A 133 -5.67 -18.08 -7.12
N TYR A 134 -5.91 -19.05 -7.99
CA TYR A 134 -6.65 -20.26 -7.66
C TYR A 134 -5.78 -21.25 -6.87
N ASP A 135 -6.37 -21.85 -5.84
CA ASP A 135 -5.72 -22.82 -4.97
C ASP A 135 -5.79 -24.27 -5.49
N GLY A 136 -6.54 -24.50 -6.57
CA GLY A 136 -6.76 -25.82 -7.16
C GLY A 136 -8.03 -26.54 -6.69
N SER A 137 -8.78 -25.97 -5.73
CA SER A 137 -9.97 -26.63 -5.16
C SER A 137 -11.14 -25.68 -4.85
N ASN A 138 -10.89 -24.45 -4.42
CA ASN A 138 -11.90 -23.50 -3.96
C ASN A 138 -11.93 -22.25 -4.83
N ASP A 139 -13.10 -21.63 -4.97
CA ASP A 139 -13.22 -20.36 -5.67
C ASP A 139 -12.23 -19.32 -5.10
N PRO A 140 -11.59 -18.50 -5.94
CA PRO A 140 -10.54 -17.59 -5.47
C PRO A 140 -11.05 -16.54 -4.47
N VAL A 141 -12.34 -16.20 -4.53
CA VAL A 141 -13.02 -15.32 -3.58
C VAL A 141 -14.24 -16.05 -3.00
N VAL A 142 -14.21 -16.33 -1.71
CA VAL A 142 -15.31 -16.98 -0.98
C VAL A 142 -16.11 -15.95 -0.20
N ILE A 143 -17.42 -15.93 -0.43
CA ILE A 143 -18.35 -14.99 0.22
C ILE A 143 -19.07 -15.72 1.35
N ASN A 144 -18.93 -15.21 2.58
CA ASN A 144 -19.69 -15.68 3.73
C ASN A 144 -20.61 -14.58 4.22
N ASP A 145 -21.91 -14.87 4.23
CA ASP A 145 -22.92 -14.05 4.87
C ASP A 145 -23.11 -14.45 6.35
N SER A 146 -23.71 -13.57 7.13
CA SER A 146 -24.04 -13.79 8.55
C SER A 146 -22.84 -14.13 9.43
N VAL A 147 -21.76 -13.35 9.27
CA VAL A 147 -20.58 -13.47 10.13
C VAL A 147 -20.55 -12.40 11.22
N ALA A 148 -19.94 -12.72 12.35
CA ALA A 148 -19.52 -11.72 13.32
C ALA A 148 -18.31 -10.95 12.78
N VAL A 149 -18.31 -9.63 12.98
CA VAL A 149 -17.16 -8.78 12.69
C VAL A 149 -16.12 -8.96 13.81
N PRO A 150 -14.81 -9.03 13.50
CA PRO A 150 -13.77 -9.20 14.50
C PRO A 150 -13.78 -8.05 15.50
N SER A 151 -13.59 -8.37 16.78
CA SER A 151 -13.29 -7.37 17.81
C SER A 151 -11.82 -6.96 17.76
N GLY A 152 -11.50 -5.80 18.33
CA GLY A 152 -10.11 -5.34 18.45
C GLY A 152 -9.53 -4.67 17.20
N LEU A 153 -10.39 -4.09 16.33
CA LEU A 153 -9.91 -3.02 15.45
C LEU A 153 -9.37 -1.90 16.31
N ALA A 154 -8.06 -1.71 16.25
CA ALA A 154 -7.43 -0.49 16.72
C ALA A 154 -7.27 0.44 15.52
N ASP A 155 -7.52 1.72 15.72
CA ASP A 155 -7.16 2.80 14.78
C ASP A 155 -6.33 3.84 15.55
N ASP A 156 -5.32 3.34 16.25
CA ASP A 156 -4.55 4.02 17.29
C ASP A 156 -3.20 4.58 16.80
N GLU A 157 -2.93 4.46 15.50
CA GLU A 157 -1.70 4.96 14.92
C GLU A 157 -1.97 5.86 13.71
N ARG A 158 -1.32 7.02 13.76
CA ARG A 158 -1.24 8.00 12.68
C ARG A 158 0.18 8.50 12.64
N PHE A 159 0.72 8.61 11.44
CA PHE A 159 2.09 9.05 11.23
C PHE A 159 2.10 10.30 10.35
N THR A 160 3.02 11.21 10.64
CA THR A 160 3.28 12.39 9.82
C THR A 160 4.76 12.48 9.48
N LEU A 161 5.12 13.44 8.64
CA LEU A 161 6.47 13.60 8.14
C LEU A 161 7.46 13.94 9.26
N GLY A 162 8.56 13.21 9.30
CA GLY A 162 9.68 13.44 10.21
C GLY A 162 10.90 14.04 9.51
N PRO A 163 12.02 14.20 10.25
CA PRO A 163 13.29 14.57 9.63
C PRO A 163 13.75 13.50 8.64
N ALA A 164 14.51 13.90 7.62
CA ALA A 164 15.19 12.97 6.74
C ALA A 164 16.64 13.39 6.49
N THR A 165 17.48 12.39 6.30
CA THR A 165 18.86 12.52 5.85
C THR A 165 19.07 11.59 4.66
N ILE A 166 19.72 12.08 3.61
CA ILE A 166 20.06 11.29 2.41
C ILE A 166 21.55 11.48 2.16
N GLY A 167 22.34 10.40 2.09
CA GLY A 167 23.77 10.53 1.82
C GLY A 167 24.53 11.36 2.86
N ALA A 168 24.16 11.25 4.14
CA ALA A 168 24.62 12.06 5.27
C ALA A 168 24.29 13.56 5.20
N ILE A 169 23.39 13.98 4.30
CA ILE A 169 22.93 15.37 4.19
C ILE A 169 21.53 15.47 4.79
N SER A 170 21.37 16.37 5.76
CA SER A 170 20.05 16.69 6.30
C SER A 170 19.21 17.41 5.24
N MET A 171 17.98 16.96 5.06
CA MET A 171 17.02 17.54 4.12
C MET A 171 15.96 18.30 4.93
N PRO A 172 16.16 19.59 5.24
CA PRO A 172 15.16 20.37 5.95
C PRO A 172 14.00 20.75 5.02
N GLN A 173 12.86 21.14 5.61
CA GLN A 173 11.70 21.70 4.90
C GLN A 173 11.10 20.78 3.82
N ILE A 174 11.02 19.49 4.12
CA ILE A 174 10.33 18.50 3.28
C ILE A 174 8.82 18.79 3.35
N ARG A 175 8.19 18.85 2.17
CA ARG A 175 6.74 19.01 2.00
C ARG A 175 6.02 17.71 1.71
N GLN A 176 6.68 16.77 1.04
CA GLN A 176 6.09 15.51 0.65
C GLN A 176 7.15 14.42 0.62
N LEU A 177 6.80 13.26 1.16
CA LEU A 177 7.51 12.00 1.01
C LEU A 177 6.62 11.05 0.20
N GLN A 178 7.21 10.43 -0.81
CA GLN A 178 6.61 9.33 -1.54
C GLN A 178 7.63 8.19 -1.68
N ILE A 179 7.22 6.99 -1.30
CA ILE A 179 7.98 5.76 -1.52
C ILE A 179 7.13 4.87 -2.42
N ASP A 180 7.63 4.61 -3.61
CA ASP A 180 7.12 3.55 -4.48
C ASP A 180 7.93 2.28 -4.21
N PHE A 181 7.27 1.18 -3.86
CA PHE A 181 7.95 -0.09 -3.62
C PHE A 181 8.32 -0.81 -4.92
N GLY A 182 7.67 -0.47 -6.04
CA GLY A 182 8.00 -0.97 -7.37
C GLY A 182 7.90 -2.49 -7.52
N VAL A 183 7.08 -3.16 -6.70
CA VAL A 183 6.93 -4.63 -6.71
C VAL A 183 6.01 -5.06 -7.85
N ASN A 184 6.54 -5.76 -8.84
CA ASN A 184 5.76 -6.25 -9.98
C ASN A 184 5.37 -7.72 -9.81
N ALA A 185 4.18 -7.95 -9.26
CA ALA A 185 3.59 -9.28 -9.18
C ALA A 185 2.78 -9.60 -10.44
N VAL A 186 3.12 -10.70 -11.11
CA VAL A 186 2.44 -11.17 -12.32
C VAL A 186 1.82 -12.54 -12.05
N SER A 187 0.53 -12.67 -12.34
CA SER A 187 -0.17 -13.96 -12.31
C SER A 187 -0.13 -14.63 -13.68
N GLU A 188 0.05 -15.95 -13.67
CA GLU A 188 0.16 -16.78 -14.86
C GLU A 188 -0.85 -17.93 -14.78
N GLY A 189 -1.55 -18.13 -15.89
CA GLY A 189 -2.50 -19.23 -16.11
C GLY A 189 -1.94 -20.22 -17.13
N ALA A 190 -2.41 -21.46 -17.05
CA ALA A 190 -2.08 -22.53 -18.00
C ALA A 190 -3.35 -23.31 -18.36
N ASP A 191 -3.28 -24.15 -19.39
CA ASP A 191 -4.30 -25.14 -19.74
C ASP A 191 -5.74 -24.62 -19.96
N SER A 192 -5.88 -23.36 -20.38
CA SER A 192 -7.18 -22.69 -20.55
C SER A 192 -8.04 -22.65 -19.28
N ASP A 193 -7.40 -22.70 -18.11
CA ASP A 193 -8.09 -22.48 -16.85
C ASP A 193 -8.68 -21.06 -16.78
N ILE A 194 -9.84 -20.96 -16.15
CA ILE A 194 -10.57 -19.70 -15.96
C ILE A 194 -9.81 -18.75 -15.02
N TRP A 195 -9.03 -19.31 -14.08
CA TRP A 195 -8.29 -18.57 -13.06
C TRP A 195 -6.79 -18.90 -13.13
N ASP A 196 -5.96 -17.89 -12.89
CA ASP A 196 -4.51 -18.07 -12.81
C ASP A 196 -4.14 -18.86 -11.54
N ARG A 197 -3.23 -19.83 -11.64
CA ARG A 197 -2.82 -20.70 -10.51
C ARG A 197 -1.49 -20.30 -9.88
N TYR A 198 -0.70 -19.52 -10.60
CA TYR A 198 0.65 -19.15 -10.21
C TYR A 198 0.78 -17.63 -10.18
N VAL A 199 1.52 -17.14 -9.20
CA VAL A 199 1.92 -15.73 -9.11
C VAL A 199 3.38 -15.68 -8.71
N SER A 200 4.13 -14.79 -9.37
CA SER A 200 5.53 -14.53 -9.06
C SER A 200 5.83 -13.04 -9.10
N ILE A 201 6.84 -12.63 -8.34
CA ILE A 201 7.38 -11.27 -8.42
C ILE A 201 8.48 -11.29 -9.49
N ARG A 202 8.30 -10.49 -10.55
CA ARG A 202 9.22 -10.45 -11.69
C ARG A 202 10.38 -9.50 -11.44
N ASP A 203 10.09 -8.32 -10.90
CA ASP A 203 11.07 -7.32 -10.53
C ASP A 203 10.57 -6.47 -9.35
N ILE A 204 11.52 -5.95 -8.59
CA ILE A 204 11.30 -4.98 -7.52
C ILE A 204 12.22 -3.80 -7.83
N LYS A 205 11.63 -2.64 -8.10
CA LYS A 205 12.35 -1.40 -8.46
C LYS A 205 11.85 -0.25 -7.60
N PRO A 206 12.24 -0.20 -6.32
CA PRO A 206 11.71 0.81 -5.43
C PRO A 206 12.32 2.18 -5.77
N MET A 207 11.51 3.22 -5.58
CA MET A 207 11.89 4.59 -5.85
C MET A 207 11.41 5.49 -4.71
N LEU A 208 12.35 6.22 -4.13
CA LEU A 208 12.08 7.24 -3.14
C LEU A 208 12.00 8.61 -3.82
N THR A 209 10.98 9.40 -3.48
CA THR A 209 10.84 10.78 -3.91
C THR A 209 10.60 11.69 -2.71
N LEU A 210 11.39 12.75 -2.60
CA LEU A 210 11.21 13.82 -1.62
C LEU A 210 10.95 15.13 -2.36
N ARG A 211 9.96 15.89 -1.90
CA ARG A 211 9.74 17.26 -2.35
C ARG A 211 9.94 18.21 -1.19
N GLY A 212 10.65 19.31 -1.42
CA GLY A 212 10.88 20.35 -0.42
C GLY A 212 10.96 21.72 -1.06
N ILE A 213 11.06 22.75 -0.22
CA ILE A 213 11.17 24.15 -0.67
C ILE A 213 12.59 24.70 -0.62
N ASP A 214 13.53 23.93 -0.08
CA ASP A 214 14.90 24.37 0.09
C ASP A 214 15.72 24.06 -1.19
N PRO A 215 16.17 25.07 -1.95
CA PRO A 215 17.00 24.85 -3.13
C PRO A 215 18.42 24.41 -2.76
N THR A 216 18.85 24.55 -1.49
CA THR A 216 20.20 24.15 -1.06
C THR A 216 20.41 22.64 -1.00
N TRP A 217 19.34 21.86 -1.18
CA TRP A 217 19.43 20.43 -1.46
C TRP A 217 20.29 20.19 -2.72
N PHE A 218 20.18 21.06 -3.72
CA PHE A 218 21.07 21.10 -4.88
C PHE A 218 22.26 22.03 -4.62
N ALA A 219 23.37 21.45 -4.16
CA ALA A 219 24.61 22.18 -3.95
C ALA A 219 25.80 21.23 -4.09
N ALA A 220 26.99 21.78 -4.35
CA ALA A 220 28.22 20.99 -4.49
C ALA A 220 28.55 20.17 -3.23
N ALA A 221 28.20 20.69 -2.05
CA ALA A 221 28.37 19.99 -0.77
C ALA A 221 27.16 19.12 -0.36
N SER A 222 26.01 19.29 -1.04
CA SER A 222 24.75 18.57 -0.80
C SER A 222 24.60 17.45 -1.83
N ILE A 223 23.57 17.51 -2.71
CA ILE A 223 23.37 16.61 -3.84
C ILE A 223 23.84 17.36 -5.11
N PRO A 224 24.98 16.98 -5.72
CA PRO A 224 25.46 17.61 -6.94
C PRO A 224 24.71 17.09 -8.18
N LEU A 225 24.93 17.71 -9.33
CA LEU A 225 24.30 17.33 -10.61
C LEU A 225 24.60 15.89 -11.05
N ILE A 226 25.77 15.37 -10.66
CA ILE A 226 26.17 13.98 -10.96
C ILE A 226 25.49 12.96 -10.03
N GLY A 227 24.66 13.41 -9.09
CA GLY A 227 24.06 12.59 -8.05
C GLY A 227 24.99 12.34 -6.86
N LYS A 228 24.44 11.74 -5.82
CA LYS A 228 25.16 11.35 -4.61
C LYS A 228 24.79 9.92 -4.22
N ALA A 229 25.80 9.10 -3.95
CA ALA A 229 25.60 7.78 -3.38
C ALA A 229 25.03 7.90 -1.96
N ALA A 230 23.95 7.19 -1.72
CA ALA A 230 23.23 7.10 -0.48
C ALA A 230 23.25 5.62 -0.07
N THR A 231 23.58 5.35 1.19
CA THR A 231 23.65 3.99 1.74
C THR A 231 22.77 3.87 2.96
N HIS A 232 22.43 2.64 3.35
CA HIS A 232 21.62 2.40 4.57
C HIS A 232 22.18 3.09 5.81
N ALA A 233 23.51 3.21 5.91
CA ALA A 233 24.17 3.82 7.07
C ALA A 233 24.04 5.35 7.11
N ASN A 234 23.83 6.00 5.96
CA ASN A 234 23.84 7.45 5.83
C ASN A 234 22.51 8.04 5.35
N THR A 235 21.50 7.18 5.17
CA THR A 235 20.17 7.55 4.68
C THR A 235 19.14 7.10 5.70
N SER A 236 18.43 8.06 6.27
CA SER A 236 17.37 7.81 7.24
C SER A 236 16.19 8.74 6.99
N ILE A 237 14.98 8.18 6.98
CA ILE A 237 13.75 8.93 6.76
C ILE A 237 12.79 8.51 7.86
N TYR A 238 12.31 9.49 8.62
CA TYR A 238 11.43 9.22 9.74
C TYR A 238 9.99 9.60 9.42
N LEU A 239 9.06 8.79 9.90
CA LEU A 239 7.67 9.17 10.10
C LEU A 239 7.41 9.28 11.60
N ARG A 240 6.96 10.45 12.03
CA ARG A 240 6.66 10.75 13.44
C ARG A 240 5.26 10.31 13.77
N LYS A 241 5.09 9.66 14.91
CA LYS A 241 3.79 9.17 15.38
C LYS A 241 3.05 10.32 16.03
N ARG A 242 1.77 10.48 15.70
CA ARG A 242 0.86 11.38 16.42
C ARG A 242 0.38 10.71 17.69
N GLU A 243 0.22 11.50 18.74
CA GLU A 243 -0.32 11.04 20.01
C GLU A 243 -1.83 11.35 20.08
N GLU A 244 -2.62 10.38 20.54
CA GLU A 244 -4.07 10.56 20.68
C GLU A 244 -4.38 11.67 21.69
N GLY A 245 -5.19 12.65 21.29
CA GLY A 245 -5.52 13.80 22.15
C GLY A 245 -4.39 14.81 22.32
N ALA A 246 -3.25 14.64 21.61
CA ALA A 246 -2.12 15.57 21.63
C ALA A 246 -1.60 15.84 20.21
N THR A 247 -0.37 16.35 20.08
CA THR A 247 0.21 16.74 18.79
C THR A 247 1.07 15.63 18.21
N LEU A 248 2.26 15.42 18.78
CA LEU A 248 3.24 14.44 18.35
C LEU A 248 3.80 13.73 19.59
N LEU A 249 4.02 12.43 19.44
CA LEU A 249 4.71 11.66 20.46
C LEU A 249 6.18 12.12 20.55
N ALA A 250 6.75 12.08 21.75
CA ALA A 250 8.12 12.52 22.00
C ALA A 250 9.15 11.72 21.19
N ASP A 251 10.10 12.43 20.56
CA ASP A 251 11.07 11.89 19.60
C ASP A 251 11.96 10.76 20.17
N ALA A 252 12.22 10.78 21.47
CA ALA A 252 13.04 9.76 22.15
C ALA A 252 12.32 8.41 22.35
N THR A 253 11.04 8.29 21.96
CA THR A 253 10.27 7.05 22.11
C THR A 253 10.45 6.13 20.92
N ALA A 254 10.58 4.82 21.18
CA ALA A 254 10.69 3.78 20.15
C ALA A 254 9.33 3.45 19.52
N GLN A 255 8.64 4.44 18.96
CA GLN A 255 7.32 4.29 18.34
C GLN A 255 7.19 5.03 16.99
N HIS A 256 8.31 5.52 16.44
CA HIS A 256 8.35 6.13 15.13
C HIS A 256 8.76 5.10 14.08
N VAL A 257 8.40 5.37 12.82
CA VAL A 257 8.84 4.52 11.70
C VAL A 257 10.07 5.15 11.07
N LYS A 258 11.11 4.35 10.90
CA LYS A 258 12.34 4.75 10.20
C LYS A 258 12.50 3.89 8.95
N PHE A 259 12.79 4.55 7.83
CA PHE A 259 13.25 3.92 6.61
C PHE A 259 14.73 4.21 6.43
N THR A 260 15.48 3.21 6.00
CA THR A 260 16.86 3.35 5.51
C THR A 260 16.94 2.75 4.12
N ALA A 261 17.76 3.32 3.26
CA ALA A 261 17.81 2.91 1.86
C ALA A 261 19.22 3.03 1.28
N ASP A 262 19.53 2.16 0.33
CA ASP A 262 20.71 2.27 -0.55
C ASP A 262 20.27 2.70 -1.95
N GLY A 263 21.10 3.48 -2.64
CA GLY A 263 20.76 4.02 -3.94
C GLY A 263 21.53 5.26 -4.34
N MET A 264 21.09 5.87 -5.45
CA MET A 264 21.67 7.09 -5.98
C MET A 264 20.66 8.23 -5.93
N ALA A 265 20.91 9.20 -5.05
CA ALA A 265 20.08 10.38 -4.94
C ALA A 265 20.43 11.40 -6.02
N THR A 266 19.42 11.85 -6.75
CA THR A 266 19.54 12.85 -7.82
C THR A 266 18.48 13.93 -7.65
N ILE A 267 18.76 15.15 -8.14
CA ILE A 267 17.79 16.23 -8.16
C ILE A 267 17.14 16.25 -9.53
N GLU A 268 15.85 15.94 -9.59
CA GLU A 268 15.06 15.98 -10.82
C GLU A 268 14.67 17.42 -11.16
N THR A 269 14.23 18.17 -10.14
CA THR A 269 13.84 19.57 -10.28
C THR A 269 14.65 20.40 -9.30
N ILE A 270 15.53 21.27 -9.82
CA ILE A 270 16.40 22.14 -9.01
C ILE A 270 15.60 23.28 -8.36
N ALA A 271 14.74 23.92 -9.15
CA ALA A 271 13.87 25.00 -8.71
C ALA A 271 12.69 25.13 -9.67
N ARG A 272 11.48 24.93 -9.15
CA ARG A 272 10.24 25.28 -9.84
C ARG A 272 9.59 26.45 -9.13
N VAL A 273 9.37 27.56 -9.84
CA VAL A 273 8.82 28.79 -9.28
C VAL A 273 7.59 29.22 -10.07
N GLY A 274 6.46 29.35 -9.39
CA GLY A 274 5.28 30.08 -9.86
C GLY A 274 5.37 31.56 -9.44
N GLY A 275 4.72 32.46 -10.18
CA GLY A 275 4.70 33.89 -9.82
C GLY A 275 4.11 34.12 -8.42
N GLY A 276 4.96 34.47 -7.45
CA GLY A 276 4.56 34.70 -6.06
C GLY A 276 4.63 33.47 -5.14
N GLU A 277 5.10 32.32 -5.63
CA GLU A 277 5.20 31.08 -4.86
C GLU A 277 6.66 30.76 -4.45
N PRO A 278 6.89 30.11 -3.30
CA PRO A 278 8.20 29.56 -2.95
C PRO A 278 8.68 28.56 -4.01
N SER A 279 10.00 28.52 -4.24
CA SER A 279 10.61 27.52 -5.10
C SER A 279 10.42 26.12 -4.54
N GLU A 280 10.19 25.13 -5.40
CA GLU A 280 10.17 23.72 -5.03
C GLU A 280 11.31 22.94 -5.67
N THR A 281 11.92 22.05 -4.87
CA THR A 281 12.99 21.13 -5.24
C THR A 281 12.46 19.70 -5.13
N VAL A 282 12.77 18.86 -6.12
CA VAL A 282 12.38 17.46 -6.16
C VAL A 282 13.61 16.59 -6.21
N LEU A 283 13.78 15.75 -5.20
CA LEU A 283 14.82 14.73 -5.11
C LEU A 283 14.20 13.37 -5.42
N THR A 284 14.83 12.62 -6.30
CA THR A 284 14.49 11.23 -6.60
C THR A 284 15.69 10.35 -6.32
N MET A 285 15.43 9.18 -5.75
CA MET A 285 16.45 8.20 -5.41
C MET A 285 15.91 6.82 -5.82
N PRO A 286 16.27 6.34 -7.03
CA PRO A 286 16.15 4.94 -7.37
C PRO A 286 17.02 4.13 -6.41
N LEU A 287 16.43 3.09 -5.83
CA LEU A 287 17.11 2.25 -4.85
C LEU A 287 17.79 1.09 -5.55
N ASP A 288 18.94 0.65 -5.03
CA ASP A 288 19.68 -0.49 -5.52
C ASP A 288 20.03 -1.49 -4.40
N TYR A 289 20.43 -2.69 -4.81
CA TYR A 289 20.78 -3.77 -3.90
C TYR A 289 22.28 -3.71 -3.60
N ASP A 290 22.65 -3.53 -2.34
CA ASP A 290 24.03 -3.40 -1.88
C ASP A 290 24.79 -4.75 -1.82
N GLY A 291 24.13 -5.85 -2.18
CA GLY A 291 24.68 -7.22 -2.08
C GLY A 291 24.41 -7.93 -0.75
N THR A 292 23.78 -7.25 0.22
CA THR A 292 23.56 -7.75 1.58
C THR A 292 22.14 -7.48 2.09
N ASN A 293 21.67 -6.24 2.05
CA ASN A 293 20.38 -5.78 2.56
C ASN A 293 19.41 -5.53 1.41
N ASP A 294 18.11 -5.66 1.69
CA ASP A 294 17.09 -5.19 0.75
C ASP A 294 17.25 -3.68 0.49
N PRO A 295 17.01 -3.17 -0.74
CA PRO A 295 17.24 -1.76 -1.09
C PRO A 295 16.54 -0.74 -0.18
N LEU A 296 15.45 -1.16 0.47
CA LEU A 296 14.73 -0.41 1.48
C LEU A 296 14.58 -1.30 2.72
N VAL A 297 14.96 -0.77 3.89
CA VAL A 297 14.79 -1.43 5.19
C VAL A 297 13.96 -0.54 6.10
N ILE A 298 13.03 -1.16 6.83
CA ILE A 298 12.12 -0.49 7.76
C ILE A 298 12.39 -0.92 9.20
N ASP A 299 12.31 0.05 10.11
CA ASP A 299 12.19 -0.16 11.54
C ASP A 299 10.93 0.56 12.04
N THR A 300 9.95 -0.23 12.52
CA THR A 300 8.67 0.28 13.01
C THR A 300 8.70 0.71 14.48
N ALA A 301 9.84 0.58 15.16
CA ALA A 301 10.04 0.89 16.57
C ALA A 301 11.29 1.75 16.79
N SER A 302 11.48 2.76 15.94
CA SER A 302 12.64 3.65 16.03
C SER A 302 12.36 4.86 16.91
N ALA A 303 13.38 5.34 17.62
CA ALA A 303 13.43 6.71 18.12
C ALA A 303 13.87 7.65 16.98
N VAL A 304 13.39 8.89 17.00
CA VAL A 304 13.85 9.94 16.07
C VAL A 304 15.13 10.53 16.65
N THR A 305 16.18 10.53 15.83
CA THR A 305 17.54 10.98 16.18
C THR A 305 18.03 12.03 15.21
#